data_AF-L1IJN4-F1
#
_entry.id   AF-L1IJN4-F1
#
_cell.length_a   1.000
_cell.length_b   1.000
_cell.length_c   1.000
_cell.angle_alpha   90.00
_cell.angle_beta   90.00
_cell.angle_gamma   90.00
#
_symmetry.space_group_name_H-M   'P 1'
#
loop_
_entity.id
_entity.type
_entity.pdbx_description
1 polymer ?
#
loop_
_entity_poly.entity_id
_entity_poly.type
_entity_poly.pdbx_seq_one_letter_code
_entity_poly.pdbx_strand_id
1 'polypeptide(L)'
;MRGVHERTLVILSSNESKQEIMSTGSRVNAVTIPSLKFINKNLEFNTLGYRRLLRERIVAIQAVLTLKERVFLTEPDALWLSNLLEQNSFVNSDHDLVGFDDDNGFTGAGFMMIRRTLGSLCLWQTVLKRQTEILSRYAGMRDDTLTEDYNDQIFLNEVAGQMRASGLLTLKTMDSCDYRSGRWYKGNEWTPFFRCRGKVPHVINFNWVVGNAAKIQRAREHGHWFLEDDGKTCKPFHQTLAKAKTSFVK
;
A
#
# COMPACT_ATOMS: atom_id res chain seq x y z
N MET A 1 -6.47 -23.23 -11.86
CA MET A 1 -6.74 -21.95 -11.16
C MET A 1 -5.79 -20.88 -11.69
N ARG A 2 -6.25 -19.64 -11.89
CA ARG A 2 -5.37 -18.50 -12.19
C ARG A 2 -4.51 -18.19 -10.95
N GLY A 3 -3.21 -18.02 -11.12
CA GLY A 3 -2.28 -17.71 -10.04
C GLY A 3 -2.44 -16.28 -9.50
N VAL A 4 -1.59 -15.89 -8.55
CA VAL A 4 -1.60 -14.51 -8.02
C VAL A 4 -1.22 -13.50 -9.11
N HIS A 5 -0.21 -13.81 -9.94
CA HIS A 5 0.25 -12.91 -11.00
C HIS A 5 -0.87 -12.58 -12.01
N GLU A 6 -1.60 -13.58 -12.50
CA GLU A 6 -2.67 -13.37 -13.49
C GLU A 6 -3.88 -12.60 -12.94
N ARG A 7 -3.98 -12.49 -11.60
CA ARG A 7 -5.01 -11.71 -10.90
C ARG A 7 -4.52 -10.33 -10.50
N THR A 8 -3.24 -10.02 -10.68
CA THR A 8 -2.65 -8.72 -10.38
C THR A 8 -2.77 -7.79 -11.57
N LEU A 9 -3.22 -6.56 -11.30
CA LEU A 9 -3.12 -5.42 -12.20
C LEU A 9 -2.06 -4.47 -11.64
N VAL A 10 -0.99 -4.26 -12.41
CA VAL A 10 0.04 -3.26 -12.12
C VAL A 10 -0.27 -2.00 -12.92
N ILE A 11 -0.32 -0.87 -12.21
CA ILE A 11 -0.60 0.44 -12.79
C ILE A 11 0.70 1.24 -12.78
N LEU A 12 1.13 1.70 -13.95
CA LEU A 12 2.46 2.24 -14.18
C LEU A 12 2.41 3.66 -14.73
N SER A 13 3.47 4.42 -14.49
CA SER A 13 3.61 5.81 -14.94
C SER A 13 4.15 5.96 -16.37
N SER A 14 4.79 4.91 -16.90
CA SER A 14 5.53 4.98 -18.16
C SER A 14 5.44 3.66 -18.95
N ASN A 15 5.60 3.75 -20.27
CA ASN A 15 5.63 2.56 -21.13
C ASN A 15 6.94 1.78 -20.93
N GLU A 16 8.00 2.48 -20.59
CA GLU A 16 9.33 1.95 -20.30
C GLU A 16 9.25 1.01 -19.09
N SER A 17 8.65 1.45 -17.98
CA SER A 17 8.42 0.60 -16.80
C SER A 17 7.50 -0.58 -17.10
N LYS A 18 6.51 -0.40 -18.00
CA LYS A 18 5.66 -1.49 -18.46
C LYS A 18 6.47 -2.54 -19.22
N GLN A 19 7.30 -2.12 -20.17
CA GLN A 19 8.17 -3.04 -20.92
C GLN A 19 9.13 -3.79 -19.98
N GLU A 20 9.71 -3.10 -19.00
CA GLU A 20 10.58 -3.70 -18.00
C GLU A 20 9.87 -4.80 -17.20
N ILE A 21 8.70 -4.51 -16.62
CA ILE A 21 7.91 -5.51 -15.88
C ILE A 21 7.49 -6.68 -16.77
N MET A 22 7.10 -6.44 -18.01
CA MET A 22 6.74 -7.52 -18.94
C MET A 22 7.97 -8.35 -19.35
N SER A 23 9.16 -7.74 -19.42
CA SER A 23 10.41 -8.43 -19.78
C SER A 23 10.89 -9.44 -18.73
N THR A 24 10.46 -9.28 -17.47
CA THR A 24 10.76 -10.24 -16.38
C THR A 24 10.04 -11.58 -16.51
N GLY A 25 9.28 -11.80 -17.61
CA GLY A 25 8.43 -12.97 -17.77
C GLY A 25 7.23 -12.97 -16.82
N SER A 26 6.88 -11.80 -16.25
CA SER A 26 5.75 -11.68 -15.35
C SER A 26 4.43 -11.95 -16.09
N ARG A 27 3.54 -12.70 -15.44
CA ARG A 27 2.19 -13.00 -15.94
C ARG A 27 1.15 -11.98 -15.46
N VAL A 28 1.61 -10.80 -15.03
CA VAL A 28 0.74 -9.75 -14.50
C VAL A 28 0.07 -8.99 -15.63
N ASN A 29 -1.08 -8.40 -15.34
CA ASN A 29 -1.68 -7.42 -16.23
C ASN A 29 -1.02 -6.07 -15.93
N ALA A 30 -0.55 -5.35 -16.96
CA ALA A 30 0.09 -4.05 -16.78
C ALA A 30 -0.55 -2.97 -17.66
N VAL A 31 -0.95 -1.86 -17.04
CA VAL A 31 -1.51 -0.68 -17.72
C VAL A 31 -0.71 0.55 -17.35
N THR A 32 -0.60 1.48 -18.29
CA THR A 32 0.04 2.77 -18.08
C THR A 32 -1.03 3.84 -17.98
N ILE A 33 -0.92 4.75 -17.01
CA ILE A 33 -1.78 5.93 -16.96
C ILE A 33 -0.98 7.12 -17.50
N PRO A 34 -1.31 7.67 -18.70
CA PRO A 34 -0.51 8.73 -19.33
C PRO A 34 -0.38 10.00 -18.48
N SER A 35 -1.37 10.31 -17.64
CA SER A 35 -1.32 11.43 -16.70
C SER A 35 -0.15 11.30 -15.72
N LEU A 36 0.38 10.10 -15.48
CA LEU A 36 1.46 9.84 -14.53
C LEU A 36 2.88 10.02 -15.09
N LYS A 37 3.08 10.46 -16.34
CA LYS A 37 4.45 10.60 -16.88
C LYS A 37 5.37 11.52 -16.05
N PHE A 38 4.80 12.52 -15.36
CA PHE A 38 5.55 13.47 -14.53
C PHE A 38 6.08 12.86 -13.21
N ILE A 39 5.60 11.69 -12.80
CA ILE A 39 5.97 11.04 -11.53
C ILE A 39 7.09 10.00 -11.66
N ASN A 40 7.81 9.95 -12.79
CA ASN A 40 8.89 8.97 -13.01
C ASN A 40 10.20 9.30 -12.27
N LYS A 41 10.09 9.79 -11.04
CA LYS A 41 11.20 10.21 -10.16
C LYS A 41 10.86 9.90 -8.71
N ASN A 42 11.86 9.96 -7.83
CA ASN A 42 11.60 9.95 -6.39
C ASN A 42 10.80 11.21 -6.04
N LEU A 43 9.57 11.03 -5.58
CA LEU A 43 8.73 12.11 -5.08
C LEU A 43 8.94 12.23 -3.58
N GLU A 44 9.27 13.44 -3.14
CA GLU A 44 9.35 13.74 -1.72
C GLU A 44 7.95 13.80 -1.12
N PHE A 45 7.85 13.33 0.13
CA PHE A 45 6.61 13.38 0.89
C PHE A 45 6.12 14.84 1.04
N ASN A 46 4.80 15.05 1.05
CA ASN A 46 4.14 16.37 1.09
C ASN A 46 4.43 17.32 -0.09
N THR A 47 5.08 16.86 -1.16
CA THR A 47 5.17 17.64 -2.40
C THR A 47 3.90 17.57 -3.23
N LEU A 48 3.69 18.57 -4.08
CA LEU A 48 2.56 18.61 -5.00
C LEU A 48 2.56 17.42 -5.97
N GLY A 49 3.74 16.99 -6.44
CA GLY A 49 3.89 15.80 -7.27
C GLY A 49 3.42 14.53 -6.56
N TYR A 50 3.76 14.38 -5.27
CA TYR A 50 3.25 13.29 -4.43
C TYR A 50 1.72 13.32 -4.31
N ARG A 51 1.11 14.49 -4.10
CA ARG A 51 -0.36 14.61 -4.06
C ARG A 51 -1.04 14.28 -5.38
N ARG A 52 -0.47 14.71 -6.50
CA ARG A 52 -1.00 14.38 -7.83
C ARG A 52 -0.95 12.86 -8.06
N LEU A 53 0.13 12.18 -7.67
CA LEU A 53 0.19 10.70 -7.67
C LEU A 53 -0.95 10.08 -6.85
N LEU A 54 -1.18 10.58 -5.63
CA LEU A 54 -2.24 10.05 -4.76
C LEU A 54 -3.64 10.25 -5.33
N ARG A 55 -3.92 11.41 -5.95
CA ARG A 55 -5.17 11.65 -6.67
C ARG A 55 -5.38 10.62 -7.79
N GLU A 56 -4.37 10.38 -8.62
CA GLU A 56 -4.47 9.38 -9.69
C GLU A 56 -4.62 7.95 -9.14
N ARG A 57 -3.98 7.62 -8.01
CA ARG A 57 -4.20 6.36 -7.29
C ARG A 57 -5.67 6.21 -6.90
N ILE A 58 -6.30 7.26 -6.37
CA ILE A 58 -7.73 7.23 -6.01
C ILE A 58 -8.60 7.03 -7.25
N VAL A 59 -8.32 7.74 -8.35
CA VAL A 59 -9.03 7.57 -9.64
C VAL A 59 -8.94 6.12 -10.11
N ALA A 60 -7.75 5.52 -10.05
CA ALA A 60 -7.54 4.13 -10.42
C ALA A 60 -8.31 3.16 -9.52
N ILE A 61 -8.29 3.36 -8.20
CA ILE A 61 -9.06 2.57 -7.24
C ILE A 61 -10.55 2.62 -7.58
N GLN A 62 -11.11 3.83 -7.81
CA GLN A 62 -12.51 3.97 -8.20
C GLN A 62 -12.83 3.24 -9.51
N ALA A 63 -12.00 3.41 -10.54
CA ALA A 63 -12.19 2.75 -11.84
C ALA A 63 -12.18 1.22 -11.72
N VAL A 64 -11.34 0.64 -10.85
CA VAL A 64 -11.33 -0.81 -10.62
C VAL A 64 -12.55 -1.23 -9.79
N LEU A 65 -12.93 -0.45 -8.77
CA LEU A 65 -14.09 -0.73 -7.93
C LEU A 65 -15.42 -0.69 -8.68
N THR A 66 -15.55 0.08 -9.77
CA THR A 66 -16.77 0.01 -10.61
C THR A 66 -16.90 -1.30 -11.38
N LEU A 67 -15.80 -2.05 -11.54
CA LEU A 67 -15.74 -3.27 -12.34
C LEU A 67 -15.62 -4.56 -11.52
N LYS A 68 -15.15 -4.47 -10.27
CA LYS A 68 -14.85 -5.62 -9.41
C LYS A 68 -15.57 -5.51 -8.08
N GLU A 69 -16.12 -6.63 -7.62
CA GLU A 69 -16.79 -6.70 -6.32
C GLU A 69 -15.81 -6.52 -5.15
N ARG A 70 -14.56 -6.98 -5.32
CA ARG A 70 -13.51 -6.87 -4.31
C ARG A 70 -12.20 -6.49 -4.96
N VAL A 71 -11.49 -5.57 -4.34
CA VAL A 71 -10.17 -5.09 -4.77
C VAL A 71 -9.22 -5.23 -3.61
N PHE A 72 -8.10 -5.91 -3.86
CA PHE A 72 -6.99 -5.91 -2.93
C PHE A 72 -5.95 -4.88 -3.38
N LEU A 73 -5.86 -3.77 -2.66
CA LEU A 73 -4.86 -2.74 -2.85
C LEU A 73 -3.57 -3.13 -2.11
N THR A 74 -2.43 -2.91 -2.76
CA THR A 74 -1.10 -3.10 -2.17
C THR A 74 -0.11 -2.08 -2.72
N GLU A 75 0.87 -1.72 -1.91
CA GLU A 75 2.07 -0.97 -2.30
C GLU A 75 3.27 -1.91 -2.50
N PRO A 76 4.27 -1.49 -3.30
CA PRO A 76 5.45 -2.32 -3.57
C PRO A 76 6.44 -2.39 -2.40
N ASP A 77 6.29 -1.55 -1.39
CA ASP A 77 7.16 -1.44 -0.21
C ASP A 77 6.62 -2.20 1.01
N ALA A 78 5.96 -3.32 0.77
CA ALA A 78 5.54 -4.27 1.79
C ALA A 78 6.23 -5.63 1.60
N LEU A 79 6.53 -6.29 2.71
CA LEU A 79 7.02 -7.66 2.74
C LEU A 79 5.87 -8.63 3.04
N TRP A 80 5.72 -9.63 2.18
CA TRP A 80 4.69 -10.67 2.25
C TRP A 80 5.33 -11.98 2.71
N LEU A 81 5.04 -12.42 3.94
CA LEU A 81 5.60 -13.66 4.51
C LEU A 81 4.66 -14.86 4.36
N SER A 82 3.44 -14.60 3.90
CA SER A 82 2.43 -15.60 3.59
C SER A 82 1.45 -15.07 2.54
N ASN A 83 0.70 -15.97 1.91
CA ASN A 83 -0.32 -15.60 0.95
C ASN A 83 -1.58 -15.07 1.68
N LEU A 84 -1.85 -13.76 1.57
CA LEU A 84 -3.06 -13.19 2.17
C LEU A 84 -4.36 -13.71 1.56
N LEU A 85 -4.32 -14.22 0.33
CA LEU A 85 -5.48 -14.80 -0.31
C LEU A 85 -5.88 -16.16 0.29
N GLU A 86 -5.07 -16.72 1.18
CA GLU A 86 -5.39 -17.91 1.98
C GLU A 86 -5.89 -17.57 3.38
N GLN A 87 -5.86 -16.28 3.77
CA GLN A 87 -6.31 -15.84 5.09
C GLN A 87 -7.81 -15.55 5.07
N ASN A 88 -8.62 -16.50 5.55
CA ASN A 88 -10.08 -16.38 5.57
C ASN A 88 -10.58 -15.10 6.27
N SER A 89 -9.92 -14.69 7.35
CA SER A 89 -10.24 -13.47 8.10
C SER A 89 -10.10 -12.18 7.29
N PHE A 90 -9.31 -12.25 6.21
CA PHE A 90 -9.07 -11.18 5.25
C PHE A 90 -9.98 -11.32 4.03
N VAL A 91 -9.93 -12.47 3.35
CA VAL A 91 -10.62 -12.70 2.07
C VAL A 91 -12.13 -12.74 2.22
N ASN A 92 -12.65 -13.33 3.30
CA ASN A 92 -14.08 -13.55 3.50
C ASN A 92 -14.74 -12.47 4.39
N SER A 93 -14.00 -11.40 4.71
CA SER A 93 -14.57 -10.29 5.47
C SER A 93 -15.77 -9.68 4.73
N ASP A 94 -16.81 -9.39 5.50
CA ASP A 94 -18.02 -8.69 5.07
C ASP A 94 -17.92 -7.17 5.27
N HIS A 95 -16.83 -6.67 5.84
CA HIS A 95 -16.64 -5.23 6.01
C HIS A 95 -16.32 -4.56 4.68
N ASP A 96 -16.76 -3.31 4.51
CA ASP A 96 -16.49 -2.51 3.31
C ASP A 96 -14.99 -2.34 3.09
N LEU A 97 -14.26 -2.10 4.19
CA LEU A 97 -12.81 -1.97 4.22
C LEU A 97 -12.19 -2.91 5.25
N VAL A 98 -11.07 -3.54 4.87
CA VAL A 98 -10.18 -4.25 5.78
C VAL A 98 -8.76 -3.74 5.57
N GLY A 99 -8.17 -3.15 6.60
CA GLY A 99 -6.81 -2.61 6.55
C GLY A 99 -6.03 -2.93 7.83
N PHE A 100 -4.73 -2.61 7.82
CA PHE A 100 -3.87 -2.79 8.98
C PHE A 100 -3.88 -1.54 9.86
N ASP A 101 -3.50 -1.71 11.12
CA ASP A 101 -3.27 -0.59 12.04
C ASP A 101 -1.97 0.11 11.66
N ASP A 102 -2.03 1.42 11.39
CA ASP A 102 -0.84 2.24 11.17
C ASP A 102 -0.23 2.81 12.47
N ASP A 103 -0.56 2.20 13.60
CA ASP A 103 -0.05 2.49 14.94
C ASP A 103 -0.26 3.95 15.40
N ASN A 104 -1.31 4.59 14.88
CA ASN A 104 -1.78 5.92 15.31
C ASN A 104 -3.31 5.99 15.42
N GLY A 105 -3.99 4.83 15.56
CA GLY A 105 -5.45 4.78 15.51
C GLY A 105 -6.02 4.99 14.10
N PHE A 106 -5.15 4.96 13.08
CA PHE A 106 -5.51 5.05 11.67
C PHE A 106 -5.41 3.68 11.00
N THR A 107 -6.29 3.45 10.05
CA THR A 107 -6.16 2.35 9.11
C THR A 107 -5.18 2.75 8.02
N GLY A 108 -4.09 1.98 7.88
CA GLY A 108 -3.08 2.20 6.86
C GLY A 108 -3.60 1.91 5.46
N ALA A 109 -3.20 2.74 4.50
CA ALA A 109 -3.58 2.58 3.09
C ALA A 109 -2.57 1.74 2.27
N GLY A 110 -1.47 1.31 2.89
CA GLY A 110 -0.40 0.57 2.21
C GLY A 110 -0.83 -0.81 1.69
N PHE A 111 -1.79 -1.44 2.35
CA PHE A 111 -2.53 -2.57 1.79
C PHE A 111 -3.94 -2.63 2.40
N MET A 112 -4.94 -2.91 1.58
CA MET A 112 -6.34 -2.84 1.98
C MET A 112 -7.22 -3.72 1.09
N MET A 113 -8.11 -4.52 1.69
CA MET A 113 -9.23 -5.10 0.96
C MET A 113 -10.39 -4.10 0.92
N ILE A 114 -10.94 -3.89 -0.26
CA ILE A 114 -12.04 -2.96 -0.50
C ILE A 114 -13.16 -3.75 -1.17
N ARG A 115 -14.33 -3.84 -0.53
CA ARG A 115 -15.55 -4.34 -1.17
C ARG A 115 -16.23 -3.21 -1.92
N ARG A 116 -16.79 -3.49 -3.09
CA ARG A 116 -17.64 -2.56 -3.83
C ARG A 116 -19.02 -2.51 -3.17
N THR A 117 -19.24 -1.48 -2.37
CA THR A 117 -20.53 -1.14 -1.76
C THR A 117 -20.82 0.33 -2.00
N LEU A 118 -22.04 0.78 -1.71
CA LEU A 118 -22.36 2.21 -1.81
C LEU A 118 -21.49 3.04 -0.85
N GLY A 119 -21.21 2.51 0.34
CA GLY A 119 -20.33 3.12 1.34
C GLY A 119 -18.91 3.31 0.81
N SER A 120 -18.27 2.25 0.28
CA SER A 120 -16.90 2.39 -0.24
C SER A 120 -16.82 3.28 -1.48
N LEU A 121 -17.80 3.21 -2.39
CA LEU A 121 -17.84 4.09 -3.56
C LEU A 121 -17.99 5.55 -3.16
N CYS A 122 -18.86 5.84 -2.18
CA CYS A 122 -19.06 7.18 -1.64
C CYS A 122 -17.80 7.70 -0.91
N LEU A 123 -17.13 6.85 -0.13
CA LEU A 123 -15.85 7.19 0.50
C LEU A 123 -14.83 7.64 -0.53
N TRP A 124 -14.52 6.80 -1.53
CA TRP A 124 -13.49 7.12 -2.51
C TRP A 124 -13.86 8.32 -3.39
N GLN A 125 -15.15 8.53 -3.67
CA GLN A 125 -15.62 9.72 -4.38
C GLN A 125 -15.42 10.99 -3.56
N THR A 126 -15.74 10.94 -2.26
CA THR A 126 -15.54 12.04 -1.33
C THR A 126 -14.06 12.35 -1.21
N VAL A 127 -13.23 11.30 -1.11
CA VAL A 127 -11.79 11.45 -1.01
C VAL A 127 -11.20 12.10 -2.27
N LEU A 128 -11.63 11.65 -3.46
CA LEU A 128 -11.20 12.22 -4.74
C LEU A 128 -11.61 13.69 -4.88
N LYS A 129 -12.86 14.03 -4.52
CA LYS A 129 -13.38 15.40 -4.62
C LYS A 129 -12.50 16.35 -3.82
N ARG A 130 -12.19 16.01 -2.57
CA ARG A 130 -11.34 16.84 -1.72
C ARG A 130 -9.91 16.95 -2.23
N GLN A 131 -9.30 15.85 -2.69
CA GLN A 131 -7.96 15.91 -3.28
C GLN A 131 -7.94 16.81 -4.52
N THR A 132 -9.00 16.79 -5.33
CA THR A 132 -9.16 17.66 -6.49
C THR A 132 -9.30 19.14 -6.07
N GLU A 133 -10.08 19.43 -5.03
CA GLU A 133 -10.21 20.78 -4.45
C GLU A 133 -8.87 21.30 -3.94
N ILE A 134 -8.11 20.49 -3.20
CA ILE A 134 -6.76 20.86 -2.71
C ILE A 134 -5.85 21.16 -3.91
N LEU A 135 -5.75 20.25 -4.87
CA LEU A 135 -4.88 20.42 -6.05
C LEU A 135 -5.25 21.64 -6.89
N SER A 136 -6.52 22.04 -6.93
CA SER A 136 -6.96 23.23 -7.67
C SER A 136 -6.34 24.53 -7.17
N ARG A 137 -6.00 24.61 -5.87
CA ARG A 137 -5.33 25.78 -5.27
C ARG A 137 -3.88 25.94 -5.74
N TYR A 138 -3.29 24.84 -6.19
CA TYR A 138 -1.90 24.75 -6.68
C TYR A 138 -1.85 24.62 -8.21
N ALA A 139 -2.91 25.04 -8.92
CA ALA A 139 -2.96 24.98 -10.37
C ALA A 139 -1.79 25.75 -10.99
N GLY A 140 -1.06 25.10 -11.92
CA GLY A 140 0.12 25.67 -12.57
C GLY A 140 1.41 25.64 -11.76
N MET A 141 1.39 25.21 -10.49
CA MET A 141 2.59 25.11 -9.66
C MET A 141 3.40 23.85 -9.97
N ARG A 142 4.70 23.90 -9.63
CA ARG A 142 5.67 22.83 -9.88
C ARG A 142 5.47 21.65 -8.92
N ASP A 143 5.85 20.45 -9.37
CA ASP A 143 5.70 19.22 -8.58
C ASP A 143 6.51 19.21 -7.28
N ASP A 144 7.61 19.94 -7.20
CA ASP A 144 8.47 20.05 -6.00
C ASP A 144 7.95 21.07 -4.98
N THR A 145 6.82 21.73 -5.27
CA THR A 145 6.17 22.64 -4.32
C THR A 145 5.71 21.87 -3.09
N LEU A 146 6.18 22.26 -1.90
CA LEU A 146 5.67 21.75 -0.63
C LEU A 146 4.23 22.22 -0.43
N THR A 147 3.42 21.33 0.14
CA THR A 147 2.02 21.61 0.45
C THR A 147 1.84 21.57 1.96
N GLU A 148 1.04 22.49 2.49
CA GLU A 148 0.78 22.63 3.92
C GLU A 148 -0.45 21.82 4.38
N ASP A 149 -1.25 21.28 3.45
CA ASP A 149 -2.45 20.51 3.79
C ASP A 149 -2.11 19.20 4.51
N TYR A 150 -3.10 18.65 5.24
CA TYR A 150 -2.97 17.33 5.88
C TYR A 150 -2.59 16.22 4.88
N ASN A 151 -1.88 15.21 5.37
CA ASN A 151 -1.57 13.97 4.65
C ASN A 151 -2.87 13.28 4.19
N ASP A 152 -2.88 12.70 2.98
CA ASP A 152 -4.02 11.98 2.41
C ASP A 152 -4.52 10.83 3.29
N GLN A 153 -3.64 10.17 4.04
CA GLN A 153 -4.03 9.12 4.98
C GLN A 153 -4.86 9.69 6.14
N ILE A 154 -4.53 10.88 6.65
CA ILE A 154 -5.31 11.54 7.71
C ILE A 154 -6.72 11.79 7.19
N PHE A 155 -6.82 12.35 5.98
CA PHE A 155 -8.10 12.67 5.39
C PHE A 155 -8.93 11.43 5.02
N LEU A 156 -8.31 10.38 4.49
CA LEU A 156 -8.99 9.09 4.26
C LEU A 156 -9.61 8.56 5.57
N ASN A 157 -8.84 8.60 6.66
CA ASN A 157 -9.29 8.11 7.96
C ASN A 157 -10.35 9.01 8.59
N GLU A 158 -10.28 10.33 8.39
CA GLU A 158 -11.30 11.27 8.85
C GLU A 158 -12.65 10.97 8.19
N VAL A 159 -12.70 10.88 6.85
CA VAL A 159 -13.93 10.59 6.12
C VAL A 159 -14.45 9.19 6.46
N ALA A 160 -13.57 8.18 6.49
CA ALA A 160 -13.97 6.82 6.85
C ALA A 160 -14.53 6.76 8.28
N GLY A 161 -13.93 7.50 9.23
CA GLY A 161 -14.39 7.60 10.61
C GLY A 161 -15.78 8.24 10.72
N GLN A 162 -16.00 9.36 10.01
CA GLN A 162 -17.31 10.02 9.95
C GLN A 162 -18.38 9.10 9.35
N MET A 163 -18.10 8.46 8.22
CA MET A 163 -19.03 7.53 7.58
C MET A 163 -19.34 6.32 8.45
N ARG A 164 -18.34 5.79 9.17
CA ARG A 164 -18.52 4.70 10.14
C ARG A 164 -19.42 5.13 11.30
N ALA A 165 -19.19 6.31 11.86
CA ALA A 165 -20.03 6.84 12.94
C ALA A 165 -21.50 7.02 12.52
N SER A 166 -21.74 7.32 11.23
CA SER A 166 -23.08 7.41 10.65
C SER A 166 -23.66 6.09 10.14
N GLY A 167 -22.96 4.96 10.29
CA GLY A 167 -23.40 3.64 9.81
C GLY A 167 -23.38 3.46 8.28
N LEU A 168 -22.71 4.36 7.55
CA LEU A 168 -22.60 4.34 6.08
C LEU A 168 -21.43 3.49 5.58
N LEU A 169 -20.51 3.10 6.48
CA LEU A 169 -19.30 2.35 6.16
C LEU A 169 -18.93 1.42 7.33
N THR A 170 -18.56 0.19 7.01
CA THR A 170 -17.99 -0.78 7.95
C THR A 170 -16.49 -0.94 7.70
N LEU A 171 -15.70 -0.84 8.76
CA LEU A 171 -14.24 -0.91 8.69
C LEU A 171 -13.70 -1.88 9.74
N LYS A 172 -12.83 -2.78 9.29
CA LYS A 172 -12.12 -3.74 10.13
C LYS A 172 -10.63 -3.45 10.12
N THR A 173 -10.07 -3.19 11.30
CA THR A 173 -8.63 -3.16 11.51
C THR A 173 -8.15 -4.56 11.83
N MET A 174 -7.09 -5.00 11.15
CA MET A 174 -6.50 -6.32 11.37
C MET A 174 -5.59 -6.37 12.61
N ASP A 175 -5.34 -7.58 13.12
CA ASP A 175 -4.46 -7.80 14.27
C ASP A 175 -3.05 -7.29 13.99
N SER A 176 -2.56 -6.35 14.80
CA SER A 176 -1.26 -5.71 14.52
C SER A 176 -0.06 -6.62 14.75
N CYS A 177 -0.22 -7.82 15.33
CA CYS A 177 0.86 -8.81 15.36
C CYS A 177 0.95 -9.63 14.08
N ASP A 178 -0.18 -9.85 13.40
CA ASP A 178 -0.30 -10.50 12.10
C ASP A 178 -0.02 -9.55 10.91
N TYR A 179 -0.36 -8.27 11.07
CA TYR A 179 -0.28 -7.26 10.00
C TYR A 179 0.39 -6.00 10.54
N ARG A 180 1.70 -5.85 10.29
CA ARG A 180 2.54 -4.84 10.95
C ARG A 180 2.76 -3.60 10.10
N SER A 181 2.87 -2.46 10.76
CA SER A 181 3.46 -1.25 10.16
C SER A 181 4.99 -1.30 10.26
N GLY A 182 5.64 -0.35 9.57
CA GLY A 182 7.09 -0.20 9.57
C GLY A 182 7.66 0.28 10.92
N ARG A 183 6.83 0.70 11.88
CA ARG A 183 7.27 1.10 13.23
C ARG A 183 7.93 -0.03 14.00
N TRP A 184 7.63 -1.28 13.62
CA TRP A 184 8.29 -2.47 14.16
C TRP A 184 9.83 -2.33 14.24
N TYR A 185 10.47 -1.65 13.28
CA TYR A 185 11.93 -1.51 13.24
C TYR A 185 12.50 -0.33 14.02
N LYS A 186 11.69 0.51 14.69
CA LYS A 186 12.19 1.73 15.36
C LYS A 186 12.79 1.52 16.77
N GLY A 187 13.03 0.27 17.19
CA GLY A 187 13.84 -0.10 18.38
C GLY A 187 13.27 0.26 19.76
N ASN A 188 12.96 1.53 20.02
CA ASN A 188 12.60 2.03 21.35
C ASN A 188 11.07 2.04 21.57
N GLU A 189 10.31 1.89 20.48
CA GLU A 189 8.84 1.87 20.41
C GLU A 189 8.26 0.45 20.59
N TRP A 190 9.01 -0.50 21.14
CA TRP A 190 8.64 -1.93 21.20
C TRP A 190 7.67 -2.29 22.33
N THR A 191 7.38 -1.38 23.25
CA THR A 191 6.46 -1.63 24.37
C THR A 191 5.09 -2.16 23.92
N PRO A 192 4.44 -1.58 22.88
CA PRO A 192 3.17 -2.10 22.36
C PRO A 192 3.31 -3.46 21.64
N PHE A 193 4.52 -3.80 21.18
CA PHE A 193 4.80 -4.96 20.33
C PHE A 193 5.36 -6.17 21.07
N PHE A 194 5.68 -6.06 22.36
CA PHE A 194 6.07 -7.23 23.17
C PHE A 194 5.03 -8.36 23.10
N ARG A 195 3.74 -8.01 22.99
CA ARG A 195 2.65 -8.98 22.79
C ARG A 195 2.79 -9.82 21.51
N CYS A 196 3.57 -9.35 20.55
CA CYS A 196 3.80 -9.99 19.24
C CYS A 196 5.12 -10.76 19.18
N ARG A 197 5.86 -10.85 20.29
CA ARG A 197 7.16 -11.54 20.35
C ARG A 197 7.02 -13.01 19.95
N GLY A 198 7.92 -13.50 19.11
CA GLY A 198 7.90 -14.90 18.63
C GLY A 198 6.82 -15.19 17.59
N LYS A 199 5.99 -14.20 17.22
CA LYS A 199 4.98 -14.34 16.16
C LYS A 199 5.55 -13.79 14.85
N VAL A 200 5.47 -14.58 13.79
CA VAL A 200 5.82 -14.16 12.42
C VAL A 200 4.58 -13.50 11.81
N PRO A 201 4.63 -12.24 11.35
CA PRO A 201 3.48 -11.60 10.72
C PRO A 201 3.19 -12.22 9.35
N HIS A 202 1.97 -12.06 8.85
CA HIS A 202 1.64 -12.34 7.46
C HIS A 202 2.23 -11.28 6.52
N VAL A 203 2.18 -10.02 6.94
CA VAL A 203 2.63 -8.85 6.16
C VAL A 203 3.24 -7.81 7.08
N ILE A 204 4.26 -7.11 6.57
CA ILE A 204 4.75 -5.86 7.14
C ILE A 204 4.88 -4.80 6.04
N ASN A 205 4.31 -3.62 6.25
CA ASN A 205 4.45 -2.49 5.32
C ASN A 205 5.56 -1.53 5.83
N PHE A 206 6.39 -0.98 4.93
CA PHE A 206 7.53 -0.13 5.31
C PHE A 206 7.26 1.38 5.22
N ASN A 207 6.01 1.82 5.35
CA ASN A 207 5.61 3.23 5.29
C ASN A 207 6.29 4.16 6.31
N TRP A 208 6.79 3.66 7.44
CA TRP A 208 7.52 4.45 8.45
C TRP A 208 9.01 4.65 8.15
N VAL A 209 9.48 4.22 6.97
CA VAL A 209 10.84 4.42 6.49
C VAL A 209 10.81 5.46 5.38
N VAL A 210 11.46 6.60 5.59
CA VAL A 210 11.43 7.69 4.60
C VAL A 210 12.44 7.39 3.49
N GLY A 211 11.96 7.37 2.25
CA GLY A 211 12.79 7.24 1.05
C GLY A 211 13.12 5.80 0.63
N ASN A 212 13.23 5.59 -0.68
CA ASN A 212 13.46 4.27 -1.28
C ASN A 212 14.82 3.67 -0.88
N ALA A 213 15.88 4.48 -0.81
CA ALA A 213 17.21 4.00 -0.43
C ALA A 213 17.23 3.41 0.98
N ALA A 214 16.63 4.10 1.96
CA ALA A 214 16.53 3.62 3.34
C ALA A 214 15.65 2.35 3.45
N LYS A 215 14.57 2.27 2.67
CA LYS A 215 13.72 1.05 2.57
C LYS A 215 14.52 -0.14 2.05
N ILE A 216 15.28 0.04 0.95
CA ILE A 216 16.11 -1.01 0.35
C ILE A 216 17.20 -1.45 1.33
N GLN A 217 17.91 -0.51 1.94
CA GLN A 217 18.95 -0.81 2.93
C GLN A 217 18.39 -1.66 4.07
N ARG A 218 17.27 -1.23 4.65
CA ARG A 218 16.60 -1.97 5.73
C ARG A 218 16.17 -3.38 5.31
N ALA A 219 15.57 -3.50 4.12
CA ALA A 219 15.18 -4.80 3.61
C ALA A 219 16.39 -5.74 3.47
N ARG A 220 17.57 -5.23 3.09
CA ARG A 220 18.80 -6.02 3.04
C ARG A 220 19.30 -6.41 4.43
N GLU A 221 19.34 -5.47 5.37
CA GLU A 221 19.80 -5.68 6.75
C GLU A 221 19.02 -6.79 7.48
N HIS A 222 17.70 -6.86 7.25
CA HIS A 222 16.84 -7.87 7.88
C HIS A 222 16.58 -9.12 7.03
N GLY A 223 17.20 -9.25 5.85
CA GLY A 223 17.03 -10.41 4.99
C GLY A 223 15.68 -10.47 4.27
N HIS A 224 15.04 -9.32 4.03
CA HIS A 224 13.78 -9.13 3.32
C HIS A 224 13.96 -8.75 1.85
N TRP A 225 15.19 -8.74 1.35
CA TRP A 225 15.51 -8.42 -0.04
C TRP A 225 15.57 -9.70 -0.90
N PHE A 226 14.64 -9.82 -1.85
CA PHE A 226 14.45 -11.02 -2.68
C PHE A 226 15.12 -10.95 -4.06
N LEU A 227 15.75 -9.83 -4.39
CA LEU A 227 16.56 -9.71 -5.61
C LEU A 227 18.02 -10.01 -5.32
N GLU A 228 18.71 -10.55 -6.32
CA GLU A 228 20.16 -10.61 -6.37
C GLU A 228 20.77 -9.21 -6.59
N ASP A 229 22.09 -9.12 -6.50
CA ASP A 229 22.81 -7.85 -6.60
C ASP A 229 22.75 -7.23 -8.00
N ASP A 230 22.42 -8.03 -9.03
CA ASP A 230 22.16 -7.55 -10.39
C ASP A 230 20.84 -6.77 -10.53
N GLY A 231 19.99 -6.78 -9.51
CA GLY A 231 18.68 -6.12 -9.48
C GLY A 231 17.64 -6.72 -10.43
N LYS A 232 17.94 -7.83 -11.10
CA LYS A 232 17.11 -8.45 -12.14
C LYS A 232 16.70 -9.87 -11.82
N THR A 233 17.59 -10.64 -11.19
CA THR A 233 17.33 -12.04 -10.85
C THR A 233 16.83 -12.16 -9.41
N CYS A 234 15.97 -13.15 -9.19
CA CYS A 234 15.41 -13.43 -7.87
C CYS A 234 16.30 -14.42 -7.11
N LYS A 235 16.49 -14.16 -5.81
CA LYS A 235 17.09 -15.11 -4.88
C LYS A 235 16.24 -16.39 -4.72
N PRO A 236 16.82 -17.50 -4.24
CA PRO A 236 16.07 -18.72 -3.94
C PRO A 236 14.93 -18.48 -2.94
N PHE A 237 13.69 -18.39 -3.46
CA PHE A 237 12.53 -17.90 -2.72
C PHE A 237 12.34 -18.56 -1.34
N HIS A 238 12.37 -19.90 -1.27
CA HIS A 238 12.13 -20.62 -0.01
C HIS A 238 13.19 -20.33 1.05
N GLN A 239 14.46 -20.20 0.65
CA GLN A 239 15.56 -19.89 1.56
C GLN A 239 15.48 -18.43 2.04
N THR A 240 15.21 -17.51 1.10
CA THR A 240 15.03 -16.09 1.43
C THR A 240 13.83 -15.86 2.34
N LEU A 241 12.71 -16.51 2.06
CA LEU A 241 11.51 -16.45 2.89
C LEU A 241 11.75 -17.02 4.29
N ALA A 242 12.43 -18.17 4.40
CA ALA A 242 12.80 -18.73 5.70
C ALA A 242 13.68 -17.75 6.50
N LYS A 243 14.71 -17.17 5.87
CA LYS A 243 15.56 -16.15 6.48
C LYS A 243 14.75 -14.92 6.93
N ALA A 244 13.86 -14.40 6.08
CA ALA A 244 12.99 -13.28 6.40
C ALA A 244 12.12 -13.55 7.62
N LYS A 245 11.55 -14.76 7.75
CA LYS A 245 10.76 -15.15 8.93
C LYS A 245 11.58 -15.18 10.22
N THR A 246 12.86 -15.56 10.14
CA THR A 246 13.73 -15.60 11.34
C THR A 246 13.97 -14.23 11.98
N SER A 247 13.78 -13.12 11.25
CA SER A 247 13.96 -11.78 11.82
C SER A 247 12.88 -11.38 12.83
N PHE A 248 11.80 -12.16 12.97
CA PHE A 248 10.67 -11.86 13.85
C PHE A 248 10.59 -12.75 15.10
N VAL A 249 11.45 -13.77 15.20
CA VAL A 249 11.43 -14.78 16.27
C VAL A 249 12.68 -14.77 17.15
N LYS A 250 13.63 -13.87 16.86
CA LYS A 250 14.80 -13.58 17.71
C LYS A 250 14.39 -12.59 18.80
#